data_AF-F9ZNU5-F1
#
_entry.id   AF-F9ZNU5-F1
#
_cell.length_a   1.000
_cell.length_b   1.000
_cell.length_c   1.000
_cell.angle_alpha   90.00
_cell.angle_beta   90.00
_cell.angle_gamma   90.00
#
_symmetry.space_group_name_H-M   'P 1'
#
loop_
_entity.id
_entity.type
_entity.pdbx_description
1 polymer ?
#
loop_
_entity_poly.entity_id
_entity_poly.type
_entity_poly.pdbx_seq_one_letter_code
_entity_poly.pdbx_strand_id
1 'polypeptide(L)'
;MGFFGNHFGRKKAQSACNLRIGASPDRLVAVDDPDGQGAYQLAIDRLLREEAPAVVFLRSDDPSDLSVVRRALEYLSSLGGEVAVADQMPESEVASIFGVTVEQYRLAVANPDGDVGGYA
;
A
#
# COMPACT_ATOMS: atom_id res chain seq x y z
N MET A 1 15.78 8.55 -48.45
CA MET A 1 16.56 9.28 -47.43
C MET A 1 15.62 10.33 -46.88
N GLY A 2 14.93 10.16 -45.75
CA GLY A 2 15.39 9.88 -44.37
C GLY A 2 15.02 11.15 -43.56
N PHE A 3 14.43 11.17 -42.36
CA PHE A 3 14.03 10.17 -41.38
C PHE A 3 12.84 10.75 -40.59
N PHE A 4 11.86 9.92 -40.24
CA PHE A 4 10.82 10.23 -39.25
C PHE A 4 11.46 10.26 -37.85
N GLY A 5 11.48 11.43 -37.20
CA GLY A 5 11.87 11.58 -35.81
C GLY A 5 10.66 11.40 -34.90
N ASN A 6 10.47 10.18 -34.43
CA ASN A 6 9.43 9.78 -33.47
C ASN A 6 9.32 10.72 -32.27
N HIS A 7 8.08 10.98 -31.87
CA HIS A 7 7.69 11.36 -30.51
C HIS A 7 8.33 10.41 -29.50
N PHE A 8 9.48 10.82 -28.94
CA PHE A 8 10.06 10.14 -27.80
C PHE A 8 9.18 10.45 -26.59
N GLY A 9 8.38 9.45 -26.21
CA GLY A 9 7.73 9.42 -24.91
C GLY A 9 8.79 9.63 -23.84
N ARG A 10 8.72 10.79 -23.18
CA ARG A 10 9.35 10.99 -21.87
C ARG A 10 8.68 10.00 -20.92
N LYS A 11 9.17 8.76 -20.89
CA LYS A 11 9.17 7.97 -19.68
C LYS A 11 9.91 8.86 -18.68
N LYS A 12 9.15 9.62 -17.87
CA LYS A 12 9.71 10.17 -16.63
C LYS A 12 10.46 9.01 -16.02
N ALA A 13 11.76 9.20 -15.78
CA ALA A 13 12.54 8.26 -14.99
C ALA A 13 11.65 7.87 -13.83
N GLN A 14 11.36 6.57 -13.72
CA GLN A 14 10.53 6.00 -12.68
C GLN A 14 11.29 6.29 -11.38
N SER A 15 11.08 7.49 -10.83
CA SER A 15 11.58 7.84 -9.50
C SER A 15 11.10 6.71 -8.63
N ALA A 16 12.03 5.95 -8.06
CA ALA A 16 11.69 4.86 -7.17
C ALA A 16 10.87 5.48 -6.04
N CYS A 17 9.56 5.23 -6.05
CA CYS A 17 8.70 5.69 -4.99
C CYS A 17 8.81 4.67 -3.88
N ASN A 18 9.16 5.15 -2.70
CA ASN A 18 9.26 4.33 -1.51
C ASN A 18 7.89 3.85 -0.99
N LEU A 19 6.79 4.39 -1.53
CA LEU A 19 5.45 3.88 -1.29
C LEU A 19 4.52 4.07 -2.50
N ARG A 20 3.67 3.08 -2.71
CA ARG A 20 2.49 3.10 -3.57
C ARG A 20 1.32 2.50 -2.80
N ILE A 21 0.16 3.14 -2.91
CA ILE A 21 -1.06 2.78 -2.17
C ILE A 21 -2.23 2.70 -3.15
N GLY A 22 -3.13 1.75 -2.96
CA GLY A 22 -4.39 1.72 -3.72
C GLY A 22 -5.39 0.68 -3.23
N ALA A 23 -6.62 0.78 -3.72
CA ALA A 23 -7.70 -0.18 -3.43
C ALA A 23 -7.55 -1.52 -4.18
N SER A 24 -6.60 -1.63 -5.10
CA SER A 24 -6.36 -2.83 -5.90
C SER A 24 -4.90 -2.90 -6.35
N PRO A 25 -4.33 -4.10 -6.57
CA PRO A 25 -2.94 -4.26 -7.01
C PRO A 25 -2.67 -3.60 -8.38
N ASP A 26 -3.69 -3.47 -9.23
CA ASP A 26 -3.60 -2.82 -10.55
C ASP A 26 -3.81 -1.29 -10.50
N ARG A 27 -4.29 -0.73 -9.38
CA ARG A 27 -4.61 0.69 -9.21
C ARG A 27 -3.84 1.33 -8.06
N LEU A 28 -2.53 1.17 -8.09
CA LEU A 28 -1.63 1.77 -7.11
C LEU A 28 -1.21 3.18 -7.53
N VAL A 29 -1.41 4.14 -6.64
CA VAL A 29 -0.94 5.52 -6.77
C VAL A 29 0.39 5.67 -6.05
N ALA A 30 1.37 6.23 -6.74
CA ALA A 30 2.67 6.55 -6.15
C ALA A 30 2.54 7.68 -5.12
N VAL A 31 3.10 7.46 -3.94
CA VAL A 31 3.21 8.43 -2.87
C VAL A 31 4.68 8.82 -2.76
N ASP A 32 4.96 10.10 -3.00
CA ASP A 32 6.30 10.66 -2.84
C ASP A 32 6.47 11.07 -1.38
N ASP A 33 7.04 10.18 -0.57
CA ASP A 33 7.29 10.44 0.86
C ASP A 33 8.67 9.92 1.31
N PRO A 34 9.78 10.35 0.67
CA PRO A 34 11.11 9.76 0.85
C PRO A 34 11.56 9.65 2.32
N ASP A 35 11.11 10.57 3.18
CA ASP A 35 11.46 10.63 4.59
C ASP A 35 10.35 10.10 5.53
N GLY A 36 9.20 9.68 4.99
CA GLY A 36 8.04 9.26 5.77
C GLY A 36 7.51 10.38 6.67
N GLN A 37 7.44 11.62 6.16
CA GLN A 37 7.00 12.83 6.90
C GLN A 37 5.47 12.95 7.01
N GLY A 38 4.74 11.95 6.53
CA GLY A 38 3.28 11.86 6.69
C GLY A 38 2.50 12.02 5.38
N ALA A 39 3.17 12.11 4.23
CA ALA A 39 2.48 12.05 2.95
C ALA A 39 1.83 10.67 2.72
N TYR A 40 2.38 9.61 3.31
CA TYR A 40 1.71 8.30 3.36
C TYR A 40 0.36 8.35 4.11
N GLN A 41 0.27 9.09 5.23
CA GLN A 41 -0.97 9.21 6.00
C GLN A 41 -2.05 9.92 5.19
N LEU A 42 -1.70 11.06 4.59
CA LEU A 42 -2.62 11.83 3.73
C LEU A 42 -3.10 11.01 2.53
N ALA A 43 -2.24 10.19 1.94
CA ALA A 43 -2.61 9.31 0.84
C ALA A 43 -3.59 8.21 1.29
N ILE A 44 -3.37 7.63 2.48
CA ILE A 44 -4.27 6.64 3.09
C ILE A 44 -5.62 7.28 3.41
N ASP A 45 -5.65 8.38 4.17
CA ASP A 45 -6.87 9.12 4.50
C ASP A 45 -7.69 9.47 3.24
N ARG A 46 -7.00 9.92 2.19
CA ARG A 46 -7.64 10.25 0.93
C ARG A 46 -8.24 9.01 0.26
N LEU A 47 -7.52 7.90 0.21
CA LEU A 47 -8.01 6.65 -0.36
C LEU A 47 -9.24 6.14 0.40
N LEU A 48 -9.17 6.11 1.73
CA LEU A 48 -10.26 5.68 2.59
C LEU A 48 -11.50 6.57 2.42
N ARG A 49 -11.31 7.88 2.28
CA ARG A 49 -12.40 8.84 2.09
C ARG A 49 -13.02 8.79 0.70
N GLU A 50 -12.21 8.64 -0.35
CA GLU A 50 -12.66 8.72 -1.75
C GLU A 50 -13.19 7.37 -2.26
N GLU A 51 -12.55 6.25 -1.90
CA GLU A 51 -12.89 4.92 -2.41
C GLU A 51 -13.49 3.99 -1.35
N ALA A 52 -13.29 4.26 -0.05
CA ALA A 52 -13.69 3.41 1.07
C ALA A 52 -13.41 1.92 0.83
N PRO A 53 -12.16 1.54 0.49
CA PRO A 53 -11.86 0.17 0.14
C PRO A 53 -11.84 -0.73 1.37
N ALA A 54 -12.37 -1.94 1.22
CA ALA A 54 -12.27 -2.97 2.27
C ALA A 54 -10.82 -3.48 2.43
N VAL A 55 -10.01 -3.40 1.36
CA VAL A 55 -8.59 -3.79 1.36
C VAL A 55 -7.72 -2.69 0.78
N VAL A 56 -6.66 -2.32 1.49
CA VAL A 56 -5.64 -1.37 1.06
C VAL A 56 -4.37 -2.11 0.67
N PHE A 57 -3.93 -1.96 -0.58
CA PHE A 57 -2.69 -2.55 -1.08
C PHE A 57 -1.55 -1.55 -0.95
N LEU A 58 -0.44 -1.99 -0.35
CA LEU A 58 0.78 -1.21 -0.13
C LEU A 58 1.96 -1.89 -0.83
N ARG A 59 2.77 -1.08 -1.53
CA ARG A 59 3.95 -1.57 -2.26
C ARG A 59 5.02 -0.49 -2.34
N SER A 60 6.28 -0.84 -2.14
CA SER A 60 7.44 0.01 -2.45
C SER A 60 8.00 -0.34 -3.84
N ASP A 61 8.48 0.66 -4.60
CA ASP A 61 9.31 0.40 -5.78
C ASP A 61 10.75 -0.02 -5.39
N ASP A 62 11.20 0.31 -4.17
CA ASP A 62 12.50 -0.12 -3.63
C ASP A 62 12.31 -1.29 -2.65
N PRO A 63 12.64 -2.53 -3.04
CA PRO A 63 12.53 -3.70 -2.14
C PRO A 63 13.57 -3.68 -1.01
N SER A 64 14.58 -2.81 -1.06
CA SER A 64 15.64 -2.68 -0.05
C SER A 64 15.19 -1.80 1.12
N ASP A 65 14.19 -0.93 0.90
CA ASP A 65 13.60 -0.08 1.92
C ASP A 65 12.07 -0.24 1.97
N LEU A 66 11.61 -0.98 2.97
CA LEU A 66 10.20 -1.19 3.28
C LEU A 66 9.76 -0.37 4.51
N SER A 67 10.59 0.56 4.98
CA SER A 67 10.32 1.32 6.21
C SER A 67 9.03 2.12 6.12
N VAL A 68 8.76 2.75 4.97
CA VAL A 68 7.55 3.53 4.75
C VAL A 68 6.32 2.65 4.55
N VAL A 69 6.48 1.46 3.95
CA VAL A 69 5.41 0.44 3.89
C VAL A 69 5.03 -0.01 5.30
N ARG A 70 6.02 -0.29 6.16
CA ARG A 70 5.78 -0.67 7.56
C ARG A 70 5.04 0.45 8.31
N ARG A 71 5.48 1.71 8.19
CA ARG A 71 4.79 2.86 8.81
C ARG A 71 3.35 3.03 8.32
N ALA A 72 3.10 2.78 7.05
CA ALA A 72 1.75 2.81 6.47
C ALA A 72 0.87 1.68 7.04
N LEU A 73 1.41 0.47 7.22
CA LEU A 73 0.70 -0.64 7.89
C LEU A 73 0.41 -0.31 9.35
N GLU A 74 1.36 0.24 10.10
CA GLU A 74 1.18 0.66 11.49
C GLU A 74 0.09 1.73 11.62
N TYR A 75 0.03 2.65 10.67
CA TYR A 75 -1.01 3.66 10.63
C TYR A 75 -2.39 3.07 10.34
N LEU A 76 -2.51 2.17 9.35
CA LEU A 76 -3.77 1.46 9.08
C LEU A 76 -4.23 0.61 10.26
N SER A 77 -3.30 -0.08 10.92
CA SER A 77 -3.54 -0.81 12.17
C SER A 77 -4.08 0.12 13.26
N SER A 78 -3.57 1.36 13.36
CA SER A 78 -4.06 2.35 14.33
C SER A 78 -5.45 2.93 14.03
N LEU A 79 -5.88 2.92 12.77
CA LEU A 79 -7.21 3.40 12.36
C LEU A 79 -8.30 2.37 12.69
N GLY A 80 -7.99 1.08 12.47
CA GLY A 80 -8.86 -0.04 12.77
C GLY A 80 -10.04 -0.19 11.80
N GLY A 81 -10.21 -1.41 11.27
CA GLY A 81 -11.34 -1.77 10.39
C GLY A 81 -10.94 -2.10 8.95
N GLU A 82 -9.78 -1.65 8.49
CA GLU A 82 -9.31 -1.89 7.12
C GLU A 82 -8.21 -2.95 7.05
N VAL A 83 -8.33 -3.84 6.06
CA VAL A 83 -7.35 -4.88 5.82
C VAL A 83 -6.25 -4.32 4.93
N ALA A 84 -5.00 -4.37 5.36
CA ALA A 84 -3.87 -3.93 4.54
C ALA A 84 -3.05 -5.10 4.02
N VAL A 85 -2.67 -5.07 2.74
CA VAL A 85 -1.86 -6.11 2.10
C VAL A 85 -0.57 -5.51 1.57
N ALA A 86 0.56 -6.08 1.99
CA ALA A 86 1.88 -5.72 1.49
C ALA A 86 2.60 -6.97 0.97
N ASP A 87 2.52 -7.24 -0.35
CA ASP A 87 3.07 -8.44 -0.98
C ASP A 87 4.60 -8.59 -0.84
N GLN A 88 5.30 -7.48 -0.57
CA GLN A 88 6.75 -7.47 -0.38
C GLN A 88 7.18 -7.85 1.04
N MET A 89 6.23 -7.94 1.97
CA MET A 89 6.47 -8.28 3.36
C MET A 89 5.88 -9.66 3.67
N PRO A 90 6.51 -10.43 4.58
CA PRO A 90 5.94 -11.70 5.00
C PRO A 90 4.64 -11.47 5.76
N GLU A 91 3.62 -12.29 5.48
CA GLU A 91 2.29 -12.21 6.12
C GLU A 91 2.38 -12.24 7.66
N SER A 92 3.37 -12.95 8.22
CA SER A 92 3.62 -12.99 9.67
C SER A 92 4.01 -11.65 10.27
N GLU A 93 4.74 -10.84 9.52
CA GLU A 93 5.13 -9.50 9.96
C GLU A 93 3.95 -8.54 9.85
N VAL A 94 3.20 -8.59 8.74
CA VAL A 94 1.97 -7.81 8.58
C VAL A 94 0.98 -8.16 9.69
N ALA A 95 0.70 -9.44 9.91
CA ALA A 95 -0.19 -9.90 10.99
C ALA A 95 0.27 -9.41 12.37
N SER A 96 1.58 -9.41 12.64
CA SER A 96 2.14 -8.89 13.90
C SER A 96 1.91 -7.39 14.08
N ILE A 97 1.96 -6.59 13.01
CA ILE A 97 1.66 -5.14 13.04
C ILE A 97 0.18 -4.89 13.38
N PHE A 98 -0.71 -5.75 12.89
CA PHE A 98 -2.14 -5.71 13.21
C PHE A 98 -2.48 -6.40 14.55
N GLY A 99 -1.50 -7.00 15.24
CA GLY A 99 -1.74 -7.70 16.50
C GLY A 99 -2.56 -8.99 16.37
N VAL A 100 -2.69 -9.55 15.16
CA VAL A 100 -3.48 -10.74 14.85
C VAL A 100 -2.60 -11.93 14.48
N THR A 101 -3.18 -13.13 14.47
CA THR A 101 -2.48 -14.32 13.95
C THR A 101 -2.45 -14.31 12.41
N VAL A 102 -1.50 -15.03 11.80
CA VAL A 102 -1.42 -15.19 10.34
C VAL A 102 -2.72 -15.78 9.77
N GLU A 103 -3.36 -16.70 10.49
CA GLU A 103 -4.63 -17.28 10.06
C GLU A 103 -5.76 -16.24 10.07
N GLN A 104 -5.85 -15.41 11.11
CA GLN A 104 -6.81 -14.30 11.17
C GLN A 104 -6.55 -13.29 10.05
N TYR A 105 -5.29 -12.92 9.81
CA TYR A 105 -4.90 -12.05 8.71
C TYR A 105 -5.34 -12.62 7.35
N ARG A 106 -5.08 -13.90 7.08
CA ARG A 106 -5.52 -14.55 5.82
C ARG A 106 -7.03 -14.56 5.66
N LEU A 107 -7.77 -14.80 6.75
CA LEU A 107 -9.22 -14.74 6.74
C LEU A 107 -9.74 -13.33 6.46
N ALA A 108 -9.12 -12.30 7.06
CA ALA A 108 -9.44 -10.90 6.79
C ALA A 108 -9.13 -10.51 5.33
N VAL A 109 -8.01 -10.94 4.76
CA VAL A 109 -7.69 -10.71 3.34
C VAL A 109 -8.67 -11.43 2.42
N ALA A 110 -9.07 -12.66 2.75
CA ALA A 110 -10.02 -13.44 1.96
C ALA A 110 -11.47 -12.95 2.09
N ASN A 111 -11.83 -12.36 3.23
CA ASN A 111 -13.15 -11.83 3.52
C ASN A 111 -13.05 -10.49 4.31
N PRO A 112 -12.74 -9.39 3.61
CA PRO A 112 -12.49 -8.10 4.25
C PRO A 112 -13.76 -7.43 4.78
N ASP A 113 -14.94 -7.78 4.26
CA ASP A 113 -16.25 -7.40 4.79
C ASP A 113 -16.72 -8.31 5.96
N GLY A 114 -15.92 -9.32 6.32
CA GLY A 114 -16.24 -10.28 7.37
C GLY A 114 -15.97 -9.75 8.78
N ASP A 115 -16.61 -10.39 9.77
CA ASP A 115 -16.51 -10.13 11.22
C ASP A 115 -15.05 -10.04 11.77
N VAL A 116 -14.08 -10.52 10.99
CA VAL A 116 -12.65 -10.55 11.32
C VAL A 116 -12.00 -9.16 11.30
N GLY A 117 -12.55 -8.21 10.54
CA GLY A 117 -12.10 -6.80 10.53
C GLY A 117 -12.35 -6.05 11.85
N GLY A 118 -13.19 -6.61 12.74
CA GLY A 118 -13.52 -6.04 14.04
C GLY A 118 -12.69 -6.55 15.22
N TYR A 119 -11.63 -7.34 14.98
CA TYR A 119 -10.78 -7.92 16.05
C TYR A 119 -9.48 -7.16 16.31
N ALA A 120 -9.29 -5.97 15.73
CA ALA A 120 -8.22 -5.03 16.08
C ALA A 120 -8.67 -4.09 17.22
#